data_AF-A0A6N0DRU9-F1
#
_entry.id   AF-A0A6N0DRU9-F1
#
_cell.length_a   1.000
_cell.length_b   1.000
_cell.length_c   1.000
_cell.angle_alpha   90.00
_cell.angle_beta   90.00
_cell.angle_gamma   90.00
#
_symmetry.space_group_name_H-M   'P 1'
#
loop_
_entity.id
_entity.type
_entity.pdbx_description
1 polymer ?
#
loop_
_entity_poly.entity_id
_entity_poly.type
_entity_poly.pdbx_seq_one_letter_code
_entity_poly.pdbx_strand_id
1 'polypeptide(L)'
;MFLSPHILSLASAFALFLSVSSAASAASSKPCSDGSARLPATGICSGEAMQRLAFGGAKKAPPPGCEWGVNETPMPGGAYLLYLAAKCGGQVSKLKFSGGAQSGRLSLATSALGQGKTGATVATAFAAKGSPEKAIFKLAAAAMPASEKAKCEVREVALDGGYGSDAYEVDYKPKYRAALPTDKLNWVCGKYGLNEGRASFWRVFGDFSWFFDMGQASYWDVDPSTITLLTARDLKH
;
A
#
# COMPACT_ATOMS: atom_id res chain seq x y z
N MET A 1 -25.83 6.94 -76.22
CA MET A 1 -25.67 8.36 -76.61
C MET A 1 -25.31 9.11 -75.34
N PHE A 2 -24.14 9.70 -75.09
CA PHE A 2 -22.91 10.05 -75.80
C PHE A 2 -21.76 9.84 -74.77
N LEU A 3 -20.72 9.06 -75.08
CA LEU A 3 -19.36 9.49 -75.47
C LEU A 3 -18.49 10.09 -74.32
N SER A 4 -17.38 9.36 -74.07
CA SER A 4 -16.12 9.65 -73.36
C SER A 4 -15.36 10.87 -73.98
N PRO A 5 -14.06 11.22 -73.74
CA PRO A 5 -13.01 10.76 -72.79
C PRO A 5 -11.97 11.85 -72.30
N HIS A 6 -10.92 11.41 -71.58
CA HIS A 6 -9.54 11.99 -71.38
C HIS A 6 -9.39 13.29 -70.54
N ILE A 7 -8.38 13.48 -69.66
CA ILE A 7 -6.93 13.60 -69.91
C ILE A 7 -6.10 13.41 -68.61
N LEU A 8 -4.88 12.89 -68.80
CA LEU A 8 -3.73 12.68 -67.92
C LEU A 8 -3.35 13.85 -66.97
N SER A 9 -2.65 13.55 -65.85
CA SER A 9 -1.18 13.78 -65.77
C SER A 9 -0.62 13.73 -64.33
N LEU A 10 0.65 13.34 -64.29
CA LEU A 10 1.61 13.08 -63.23
C LEU A 10 1.75 14.18 -62.16
N ALA A 11 2.08 13.77 -60.93
CA ALA A 11 3.32 14.22 -60.25
C ALA A 11 3.60 13.39 -58.99
N SER A 12 4.74 12.69 -59.01
CA SER A 12 5.41 12.15 -57.82
C SER A 12 5.78 13.28 -56.87
N ALA A 13 5.43 13.15 -55.59
CA ALA A 13 6.05 13.90 -54.51
C ALA A 13 6.74 12.91 -53.57
N PHE A 14 8.07 12.90 -53.65
CA PHE A 14 8.98 12.28 -52.69
C PHE A 14 8.68 12.83 -51.28
N ALA A 15 8.18 11.99 -50.38
CA ALA A 15 8.20 12.26 -48.96
C ALA A 15 9.38 11.51 -48.34
N LEU A 16 10.48 12.22 -48.10
CA LEU A 16 11.53 11.78 -47.18
C LEU A 16 10.87 11.60 -45.80
N PHE A 17 10.68 10.35 -45.37
CA PHE A 17 10.44 10.07 -43.96
C PHE A 17 11.76 10.27 -43.21
N LEU A 18 11.91 11.45 -42.61
CA LEU A 18 12.86 11.68 -41.53
C LEU A 18 12.47 10.76 -40.37
N SER A 19 13.20 9.66 -40.21
CA SER A 19 13.19 8.87 -38.98
C SER A 19 13.71 9.75 -37.85
N VAL A 20 12.79 10.32 -37.08
CA VAL A 20 13.11 10.92 -35.78
C VAL A 20 13.42 9.74 -34.86
N SER A 21 14.70 9.39 -34.76
CA SER A 21 15.20 8.55 -33.69
C SER A 21 14.95 9.28 -32.38
N SER A 22 13.84 8.98 -31.71
CA SER A 22 13.61 9.32 -30.32
C SER A 22 14.66 8.58 -29.49
N ALA A 23 15.82 9.19 -29.34
CA ALA A 23 16.78 8.83 -28.31
C ALA A 23 16.11 9.15 -26.97
N ALA A 24 15.42 8.16 -26.41
CA ALA A 24 15.01 8.19 -25.02
C ALA A 24 16.30 8.41 -24.21
N SER A 25 16.40 9.57 -23.55
CA SER A 25 17.42 9.82 -22.55
C SER A 25 17.30 8.73 -21.49
N ALA A 26 18.13 7.69 -21.60
CA ALA A 26 18.51 6.87 -20.47
C ALA A 26 19.24 7.81 -19.52
N ALA A 27 18.51 8.34 -18.52
CA ALA A 27 19.12 9.00 -17.39
C ALA A 27 20.12 7.99 -16.80
N SER A 28 21.40 8.24 -17.02
CA SER A 28 22.51 7.41 -16.53
C SER A 28 22.58 7.55 -15.01
N SER A 29 21.67 6.88 -14.31
CA SER A 29 21.82 6.62 -12.89
C SER A 29 22.93 5.58 -12.77
N LYS A 30 24.01 5.90 -12.06
CA LYS A 30 25.06 4.92 -11.73
C LYS A 30 24.40 3.61 -11.27
N PRO A 31 24.83 2.45 -11.80
CA PRO A 31 24.38 1.16 -11.31
C PRO A 31 24.50 1.11 -9.80
N CYS A 32 23.59 0.41 -9.14
CA CYS A 32 23.69 0.20 -7.71
C CYS A 32 24.95 -0.61 -7.38
N SER A 33 25.60 -0.28 -6.27
CA SER A 33 26.83 -0.97 -5.84
C SER A 33 26.60 -2.45 -5.54
N ASP A 34 25.37 -2.82 -5.17
CA ASP A 34 24.92 -4.20 -4.95
C ASP A 34 24.40 -4.88 -6.24
N GLY A 35 24.50 -4.21 -7.39
CA GLY A 35 23.98 -4.70 -8.67
C GLY A 35 22.45 -4.70 -8.77
N SER A 36 21.73 -4.21 -7.77
CA SER A 36 20.26 -4.17 -7.77
C SER A 36 19.72 -3.09 -8.71
N ALA A 37 18.46 -3.25 -9.12
CA ALA A 37 17.74 -2.20 -9.84
C ALA A 37 17.37 -1.04 -8.90
N ARG A 38 17.31 0.17 -9.44
CA ARG A 38 16.77 1.33 -8.71
C ARG A 38 15.24 1.32 -8.75
N LEU A 39 14.64 1.78 -7.66
CA LEU A 39 13.22 2.09 -7.60
C LEU A 39 12.93 3.30 -8.51
N PRO A 40 11.84 3.26 -9.31
CA PRO A 40 11.66 4.17 -10.44
C PRO A 40 11.36 5.62 -10.06
N ALA A 41 10.78 5.87 -8.88
CA ALA A 41 10.37 7.19 -8.41
C ALA A 41 11.34 7.78 -7.38
N THR A 42 11.82 7.01 -6.39
CA THR A 42 12.83 7.50 -5.43
C THR A 42 14.26 7.42 -5.96
N GLY A 43 14.52 6.53 -6.93
CA GLY A 43 15.87 6.24 -7.41
C GLY A 43 16.72 5.42 -6.43
N ILE A 44 16.20 5.00 -5.28
CA ILE A 44 16.93 4.20 -4.29
C ILE A 44 17.21 2.80 -4.83
N CYS A 45 18.38 2.24 -4.54
CA CYS A 45 18.71 0.86 -4.90
C CYS A 45 17.82 -0.14 -4.17
N SER A 46 17.31 -1.17 -4.85
CA SER A 46 16.35 -2.09 -4.23
C SER A 46 16.92 -2.79 -2.98
N GLY A 47 18.20 -3.15 -2.97
CA GLY A 47 18.83 -3.75 -1.78
C GLY A 47 18.96 -2.76 -0.61
N GLU A 48 19.15 -1.47 -0.89
CA GLU A 48 19.12 -0.42 0.12
C GLU A 48 17.69 -0.16 0.62
N ALA A 49 16.72 -0.09 -0.29
CA ALA A 49 15.31 0.10 0.06
C ALA A 49 14.78 -1.02 0.96
N MET A 50 15.22 -2.27 0.73
CA MET A 50 14.92 -3.40 1.60
C MET A 50 15.38 -3.21 3.05
N GLN A 51 16.52 -2.55 3.27
CA GLN A 51 17.06 -2.28 4.62
C GLN A 51 16.29 -1.16 5.34
N ARG A 52 15.58 -0.32 4.57
CA ARG A 52 14.76 0.78 5.11
C ARG A 52 13.36 0.34 5.51
N LEU A 53 12.94 -0.88 5.16
CA LEU A 53 11.63 -1.40 5.55
C LEU A 53 11.60 -1.68 7.06
N ALA A 54 10.60 -1.13 7.74
CA ALA A 54 10.30 -1.51 9.11
C ALA A 54 9.67 -2.90 9.11
N PHE A 55 10.45 -3.93 9.45
CA PHE A 55 9.88 -5.24 9.74
C PHE A 55 9.40 -5.23 11.18
N GLY A 56 8.09 -5.07 11.39
CA GLY A 56 7.55 -5.18 12.74
C GLY A 56 7.66 -6.59 13.33
N GLY A 57 7.98 -7.62 12.54
CA GLY A 57 8.02 -8.99 13.02
C GLY A 57 8.76 -9.91 12.07
N ALA A 58 8.56 -11.22 12.21
CA ALA A 58 9.10 -12.18 11.25
C ALA A 58 8.58 -11.87 9.84
N LYS A 59 9.49 -11.82 8.86
CA LYS A 59 9.13 -11.60 7.45
C LYS A 59 8.15 -12.70 7.01
N LYS A 60 6.96 -12.30 6.56
CA LYS A 60 5.96 -13.25 6.07
C LYS A 60 6.46 -13.91 4.78
N ALA A 61 6.16 -15.19 4.60
CA ALA A 61 6.42 -15.87 3.32
C ALA A 61 5.57 -15.23 2.20
N PRO A 62 6.10 -15.10 0.97
CA PRO A 62 5.30 -14.62 -0.15
C PRO A 62 4.18 -15.63 -0.49
N PRO A 63 3.14 -15.17 -1.18
CA PRO A 63 2.09 -16.07 -1.69
C PRO A 63 2.67 -17.18 -2.60
N PRO A 64 2.02 -18.36 -2.69
CA PRO A 64 2.49 -19.45 -3.54
C PRO A 64 2.66 -19.01 -4.99
N GLY A 65 3.82 -19.34 -5.58
CA GLY A 65 4.15 -18.94 -6.96
C GLY A 65 4.55 -17.47 -7.11
N CYS A 66 4.77 -16.75 -6.00
CA CYS A 66 5.21 -15.36 -6.00
C CYS A 66 6.51 -15.18 -5.22
N GLU A 67 7.15 -14.05 -5.47
CA GLU A 67 8.27 -13.53 -4.67
C GLU A 67 7.91 -12.18 -4.06
N TRP A 68 8.56 -11.82 -2.96
CA TRP A 68 8.50 -10.45 -2.45
C TRP A 68 9.50 -9.57 -3.16
N GLY A 69 9.05 -8.44 -3.70
CA GLY A 69 9.91 -7.36 -4.17
C GLY A 69 9.60 -6.06 -3.44
N VAL A 70 10.62 -5.26 -3.15
CA VAL A 70 10.40 -3.90 -2.62
C VAL A 70 9.80 -3.03 -3.70
N ASN A 71 8.81 -2.23 -3.32
CA ASN A 71 8.13 -1.30 -4.20
C ASN A 71 7.82 -0.01 -3.44
N GLU A 72 7.38 1.01 -4.17
CA GLU A 72 7.12 2.33 -3.62
C GLU A 72 5.81 2.95 -4.10
N THR A 73 5.34 3.94 -3.35
CA THR A 73 4.16 4.73 -3.71
C THR A 73 4.39 6.18 -3.31
N PRO A 74 4.30 7.14 -4.26
CA PRO A 74 4.45 8.54 -3.94
C PRO A 74 3.34 9.01 -3.00
N MET A 75 3.71 9.89 -2.07
CA MET A 75 2.85 10.56 -1.11
C MET A 75 2.94 12.08 -1.31
N PRO A 76 1.94 12.85 -0.86
CA PRO A 76 2.02 14.31 -0.85
C PRO A 76 3.28 14.84 -0.14
N GLY A 77 3.76 16.01 -0.56
CA GLY A 77 4.93 16.65 0.07
C GLY A 77 6.28 16.02 -0.29
N GLY A 78 6.35 15.22 -1.36
CA GLY A 78 7.59 14.58 -1.82
C GLY A 78 8.02 13.39 -0.96
N ALA A 79 7.11 12.86 -0.15
CA ALA A 79 7.31 11.64 0.62
C ALA A 79 6.97 10.39 -0.22
N TYR A 80 7.38 9.21 0.25
CA TYR A 80 7.10 7.93 -0.39
C TYR A 80 6.79 6.86 0.67
N LEU A 81 5.89 5.94 0.35
CA LEU A 81 5.75 4.69 1.10
C LEU A 81 6.62 3.63 0.45
N LEU A 82 7.48 2.96 1.21
CA LEU A 82 8.14 1.71 0.84
C LEU A 82 7.39 0.52 1.42
N TYR A 83 7.33 -0.59 0.69
CA TYR A 83 6.65 -1.82 1.13
C TYR A 83 7.11 -3.04 0.32
N LEU A 84 6.91 -4.24 0.86
CA LEU A 84 6.99 -5.48 0.09
C LEU A 84 5.69 -5.70 -0.70
N ALA A 85 5.86 -5.96 -1.99
CA ALA A 85 4.81 -6.27 -2.93
C ALA A 85 5.00 -7.65 -3.54
N ALA A 86 3.90 -8.37 -3.73
CA ALA A 86 3.92 -9.66 -4.38
C ALA A 86 4.26 -9.47 -5.86
N LYS A 87 5.20 -10.28 -6.36
CA LYS A 87 5.50 -10.41 -7.77
C LYS A 87 5.19 -11.83 -8.20
N CYS A 88 4.20 -11.98 -9.08
CA CYS A 88 3.65 -13.27 -9.51
C CYS A 88 3.55 -13.27 -11.03
N GLY A 89 4.12 -14.27 -11.71
CA GLY A 89 4.00 -14.40 -13.17
C GLY A 89 4.39 -13.16 -13.97
N GLY A 90 5.40 -12.42 -13.50
CA GLY A 90 5.86 -11.17 -14.14
C GLY A 90 5.04 -9.92 -13.81
N GLN A 91 3.94 -10.04 -13.08
CA GLN A 91 3.16 -8.91 -12.56
C GLN A 91 3.63 -8.54 -11.16
N VAL A 92 3.65 -7.24 -10.84
CA VAL A 92 4.02 -6.73 -9.51
C VAL A 92 2.83 -5.97 -8.94
N SER A 93 2.46 -6.28 -7.70
CA SER A 93 1.44 -5.52 -6.99
C SER A 93 1.90 -4.10 -6.71
N LYS A 94 1.01 -3.14 -6.88
CA LYS A 94 1.31 -1.71 -6.69
C LYS A 94 0.22 -1.08 -5.85
N LEU A 95 0.62 -0.21 -4.94
CA LEU A 95 -0.29 0.64 -4.19
C LEU A 95 -0.40 2.02 -4.85
N LYS A 96 -1.49 2.70 -4.53
CA LYS A 96 -1.67 4.14 -4.78
C LYS A 96 -2.26 4.78 -3.54
N PHE A 97 -1.77 5.97 -3.22
CA PHE A 97 -2.37 6.81 -2.19
C PHE A 97 -3.37 7.79 -2.82
N SER A 98 -4.48 7.99 -2.15
CA SER A 98 -5.48 9.01 -2.49
C SER A 98 -5.88 9.79 -1.25
N GLY A 99 -5.69 11.11 -1.28
CA GLY A 99 -6.12 12.00 -0.21
C GLY A 99 -7.62 12.30 -0.28
N GLY A 100 -8.26 12.41 0.88
CA GLY A 100 -9.65 12.87 1.03
C GLY A 100 -9.76 13.89 2.17
N ALA A 101 -10.93 14.52 2.31
CA ALA A 101 -11.13 15.62 3.25
C ALA A 101 -10.87 15.25 4.74
N GLN A 102 -11.11 13.99 5.11
CA GLN A 102 -10.97 13.51 6.50
C GLN A 102 -9.98 12.35 6.66
N SER A 103 -9.58 11.72 5.55
CA SER A 103 -8.75 10.52 5.55
C SER A 103 -8.07 10.33 4.21
N GLY A 104 -6.87 9.73 4.21
CA GLY A 104 -6.25 9.15 3.03
C GLY A 104 -6.63 7.68 2.87
N ARG A 105 -6.51 7.15 1.64
CA ARG A 105 -6.66 5.71 1.35
C ARG A 105 -5.47 5.20 0.58
N LEU A 106 -4.97 4.05 1.00
CA LEU A 106 -4.00 3.23 0.29
C LEU A 106 -4.75 2.08 -0.37
N SER A 107 -4.76 2.03 -1.69
CA SER A 107 -5.48 1.01 -2.46
C SER A 107 -4.57 0.36 -3.48
N LEU A 108 -4.93 -0.85 -3.94
CA LEU A 108 -4.24 -1.53 -5.03
C LEU A 108 -4.42 -0.73 -6.33
N ALA A 109 -3.31 -0.21 -6.85
CA ALA A 109 -3.21 0.26 -8.22
C ALA A 109 -3.10 -0.93 -9.19
N THR A 110 -2.50 -2.04 -8.74
CA THR A 110 -2.42 -3.30 -9.49
C THR A 110 -2.28 -4.45 -8.48
N SER A 111 -2.96 -5.56 -8.71
CA SER A 111 -2.90 -6.78 -7.90
C SER A 111 -2.25 -7.90 -8.72
N ALA A 112 -1.08 -8.40 -8.32
CA ALA A 112 -0.44 -9.57 -8.94
C ALA A 112 -1.23 -10.85 -8.64
N LEU A 113 -1.80 -10.97 -7.43
CA LEU A 113 -2.64 -12.12 -7.06
C LEU A 113 -4.00 -12.12 -7.77
N GLY A 114 -4.54 -10.94 -7.98
CA GLY A 114 -5.83 -10.70 -8.62
C GLY A 114 -5.75 -10.46 -10.12
N GLN A 115 -4.65 -10.85 -10.79
CA GLN A 115 -4.48 -10.75 -12.25
C GLN A 115 -4.72 -9.33 -12.79
N GLY A 116 -4.17 -8.32 -12.12
CA GLY A 116 -4.27 -6.91 -12.50
C GLY A 116 -5.48 -6.17 -11.96
N LYS A 117 -6.36 -6.80 -11.16
CA LYS A 117 -7.47 -6.12 -10.47
C LYS A 117 -6.98 -4.92 -9.65
N THR A 118 -7.82 -3.88 -9.57
CA THR A 118 -7.49 -2.60 -8.93
C THR A 118 -8.58 -2.15 -7.95
N GLY A 119 -8.26 -1.17 -7.11
CA GLY A 119 -9.24 -0.45 -6.29
C GLY A 119 -9.50 -1.03 -4.89
N ALA A 120 -9.07 -2.27 -4.61
CA ALA A 120 -9.18 -2.82 -3.26
C ALA A 120 -8.39 -1.96 -2.27
N THR A 121 -9.03 -1.56 -1.16
CA THR A 121 -8.39 -0.75 -0.13
C THR A 121 -7.59 -1.65 0.81
N VAL A 122 -6.33 -1.30 1.03
CA VAL A 122 -5.41 -1.97 1.94
C VAL A 122 -5.38 -1.25 3.28
N ALA A 123 -5.37 0.09 3.26
CA ALA A 123 -5.34 0.89 4.47
C ALA A 123 -6.10 2.21 4.34
N THR A 124 -6.59 2.71 5.47
CA THR A 124 -7.10 4.08 5.61
C THR A 124 -6.21 4.86 6.56
N ALA A 125 -5.75 6.03 6.14
CA ALA A 125 -4.87 6.91 6.92
C ALA A 125 -5.65 8.08 7.53
N PHE A 126 -5.39 8.37 8.79
CA PHE A 126 -5.97 9.50 9.51
C PHE A 126 -4.87 10.31 10.16
N ALA A 127 -4.97 11.63 10.17
CA ALA A 127 -4.00 12.46 10.88
C ALA A 127 -3.98 12.09 12.37
N ALA A 128 -2.79 11.80 12.89
CA ALA A 128 -2.58 11.43 14.29
C ALA A 128 -1.93 12.58 15.06
N LYS A 129 -2.30 12.72 16.34
CA LYS A 129 -1.65 13.64 17.28
C LYS A 129 -1.61 13.00 18.67
N GLY A 130 -0.49 13.15 19.37
CA GLY A 130 -0.29 12.55 20.69
C GLY A 130 0.13 11.08 20.62
N SER A 131 -0.13 10.32 21.68
CA SER A 131 0.25 8.89 21.73
C SER A 131 -0.59 8.06 20.74
N PRO A 132 -0.05 6.95 20.23
CA PRO A 132 -0.76 6.05 19.32
C PRO A 132 -2.16 5.67 19.81
N GLU A 133 -2.29 5.26 21.07
CA GLU A 133 -3.54 4.80 21.68
C GLU A 133 -4.58 5.91 21.72
N LYS A 134 -4.18 7.12 22.10
CA LYS A 134 -5.09 8.28 22.15
C LYS A 134 -5.56 8.66 20.74
N ALA A 135 -4.64 8.67 19.77
CA ALA A 135 -4.95 9.00 18.38
C ALA A 135 -5.92 7.98 17.77
N ILE A 136 -5.61 6.68 17.89
CA ILE A 136 -6.44 5.59 17.39
C ILE A 136 -7.80 5.58 18.09
N PHE A 137 -7.84 5.63 19.42
CA PHE A 137 -9.09 5.55 20.16
C PHE A 137 -10.02 6.70 19.81
N LYS A 138 -9.50 7.92 19.67
CA LYS A 138 -10.30 9.09 19.26
C LYS A 138 -10.99 8.86 17.92
N LEU A 139 -10.28 8.29 16.94
CA LEU A 139 -10.80 8.00 15.60
C LEU A 139 -11.82 6.86 15.63
N ALA A 140 -11.49 5.76 16.28
CA ALA A 140 -12.36 4.60 16.39
C ALA A 140 -13.65 4.96 17.13
N ALA A 141 -13.52 5.65 18.28
CA ALA A 141 -14.65 6.08 19.09
C ALA A 141 -15.59 7.02 18.34
N ALA A 142 -15.12 7.87 17.41
CA ALA A 142 -16.00 8.75 16.64
C ALA A 142 -17.12 8.00 15.89
N ALA A 143 -16.90 6.73 15.55
CA ALA A 143 -17.88 5.85 14.89
C ALA A 143 -18.69 4.96 15.85
N MET A 144 -18.53 5.11 17.17
CA MET A 144 -19.16 4.25 18.19
C MET A 144 -20.23 4.97 19.02
N PRO A 145 -21.29 4.27 19.47
CA PRO A 145 -22.18 4.80 20.50
C PRO A 145 -21.48 4.88 21.87
N ALA A 146 -21.98 5.74 22.76
CA ALA A 146 -21.35 6.00 24.07
C ALA A 146 -21.22 4.74 24.95
N SER A 147 -22.22 3.87 24.92
CA SER A 147 -22.22 2.59 25.66
C SER A 147 -21.11 1.64 25.20
N GLU A 148 -20.77 1.66 23.92
CA GLU A 148 -19.71 0.85 23.34
C GLU A 148 -18.33 1.44 23.65
N LYS A 149 -18.17 2.75 23.49
CA LYS A 149 -16.92 3.47 23.83
C LYS A 149 -16.43 3.15 25.24
N ALA A 150 -17.34 3.07 26.21
CA ALA A 150 -16.98 2.80 27.60
C ALA A 150 -16.32 1.41 27.80
N LYS A 151 -16.62 0.47 26.90
CA LYS A 151 -16.11 -0.90 26.91
C LYS A 151 -14.79 -1.07 26.19
N CYS A 152 -14.51 -0.21 25.23
CA CYS A 152 -13.37 -0.33 24.34
C CYS A 152 -12.10 0.34 24.89
N GLU A 153 -10.95 -0.16 24.49
CA GLU A 153 -9.62 0.42 24.66
C GLU A 153 -8.74 0.11 23.45
N VAL A 154 -7.63 0.82 23.32
CA VAL A 154 -6.58 0.46 22.36
C VAL A 154 -5.52 -0.32 23.10
N ARG A 155 -5.15 -1.49 22.59
CA ARG A 155 -4.08 -2.33 23.13
C ARG A 155 -3.05 -2.61 22.04
N GLU A 156 -1.79 -2.67 22.45
CA GLU A 156 -0.73 -3.24 21.62
C GLU A 156 -1.02 -4.72 21.41
N VAL A 157 -0.78 -5.19 20.19
CA VAL A 157 -0.96 -6.58 19.83
C VAL A 157 0.35 -7.12 19.28
N ALA A 158 1.07 -7.85 20.13
CA ALA A 158 2.13 -8.74 19.69
C ALA A 158 1.44 -9.92 18.99
N LEU A 159 1.16 -9.78 17.70
CA LEU A 159 0.46 -10.84 16.99
C LEU A 159 1.48 -11.88 16.54
N ASP A 160 1.38 -13.08 17.13
CA ASP A 160 2.04 -14.32 16.70
C ASP A 160 1.75 -14.69 15.21
N GLY A 161 0.95 -13.87 14.51
CA GLY A 161 0.59 -13.94 13.09
C GLY A 161 1.22 -12.88 12.17
N GLY A 162 2.23 -12.12 12.61
CA GLY A 162 3.11 -11.35 11.71
C GLY A 162 2.68 -9.91 11.38
N TYR A 163 1.95 -9.22 12.25
CA TYR A 163 1.46 -7.86 11.98
C TYR A 163 2.34 -6.72 12.48
N GLY A 164 3.44 -7.05 13.16
CA GLY A 164 4.43 -6.08 13.59
C GLY A 164 4.37 -5.76 15.09
N SER A 165 5.51 -5.35 15.67
CA SER A 165 5.66 -4.95 17.07
C SER A 165 5.08 -3.57 17.35
N ASP A 166 4.73 -2.83 16.29
CA ASP A 166 4.08 -1.52 16.31
C ASP A 166 2.58 -1.60 15.95
N ALA A 167 1.98 -2.77 16.11
CA ALA A 167 0.56 -3.02 15.81
C ALA A 167 -0.33 -2.80 17.04
N TYR A 168 -1.50 -2.21 16.79
CA TYR A 168 -2.51 -1.92 17.79
C TYR A 168 -3.88 -2.46 17.35
N GLU A 169 -4.74 -2.71 18.32
CA GLU A 169 -6.14 -3.08 18.08
C GLU A 169 -7.06 -2.29 19.01
N VAL A 170 -8.25 -1.94 18.54
CA VAL A 170 -9.31 -1.39 19.40
C VAL A 170 -10.22 -2.54 19.81
N ASP A 171 -10.16 -2.95 21.06
CA ASP A 171 -10.84 -4.13 21.57
C ASP A 171 -11.57 -3.78 22.88
N TYR A 172 -12.39 -4.70 23.37
CA TYR A 172 -12.93 -4.61 24.70
C TYR A 172 -11.84 -4.71 25.77
N LYS A 173 -11.97 -3.87 26.81
CA LYS A 173 -11.21 -3.96 28.05
C LYS A 173 -11.33 -5.38 28.63
N PRO A 174 -10.32 -5.89 29.36
CA PRO A 174 -10.27 -7.28 29.83
C PRO A 174 -11.57 -7.77 30.48
N LYS A 175 -12.20 -6.94 31.32
CA LYS A 175 -13.45 -7.29 32.00
C LYS A 175 -14.63 -7.56 31.06
N TYR A 176 -14.71 -6.88 29.91
CA TYR A 176 -15.77 -7.09 28.92
C TYR A 176 -15.36 -8.15 27.91
N ARG A 177 -14.05 -8.26 27.60
CA ARG A 177 -13.51 -9.30 26.72
C ARG A 177 -13.69 -10.70 27.31
N ALA A 178 -13.51 -10.86 28.62
CA ALA A 178 -13.73 -12.14 29.31
C ALA A 178 -15.18 -12.67 29.22
N ALA A 179 -16.15 -11.81 28.88
CA ALA A 179 -17.54 -12.19 28.70
C ALA A 179 -17.90 -12.55 27.25
N LEU A 180 -16.96 -12.41 26.32
CA LEU A 180 -17.19 -12.78 24.91
C LEU A 180 -17.20 -14.31 24.75
N PRO A 181 -18.04 -14.85 23.85
CA PRO A 181 -17.98 -16.26 23.48
C PRO A 181 -16.59 -16.62 22.93
N THR A 182 -16.03 -17.71 23.43
CA THR A 182 -14.71 -18.22 22.98
C THR A 182 -14.81 -19.22 21.84
N ASP A 183 -16.02 -19.71 21.55
CA ASP A 183 -16.33 -20.68 20.50
C ASP A 183 -16.69 -20.03 19.16
N LYS A 184 -16.69 -18.70 19.09
CA LYS A 184 -17.12 -17.92 17.91
C LYS A 184 -16.21 -16.73 17.68
N LEU A 185 -16.19 -16.27 16.42
CA LEU A 185 -15.51 -15.04 16.04
C LEU A 185 -16.26 -13.83 16.61
N ASN A 186 -15.54 -12.96 17.29
CA ASN A 186 -16.04 -11.74 17.88
C ASN A 186 -15.77 -10.53 16.99
N TRP A 187 -16.70 -9.58 17.07
CA TRP A 187 -16.64 -8.34 16.33
C TRP A 187 -17.14 -7.22 17.24
N VAL A 188 -16.22 -6.38 17.73
CA VAL A 188 -16.49 -5.41 18.80
C VAL A 188 -15.87 -4.06 18.48
N CYS A 189 -16.30 -3.01 19.19
CA CYS A 189 -15.72 -1.68 19.06
C CYS A 189 -15.88 -1.05 17.65
N GLY A 190 -16.95 -1.42 16.96
CA GLY A 190 -17.37 -0.84 15.67
C GLY A 190 -16.43 -1.19 14.50
N LYS A 191 -16.58 -0.46 13.39
CA LYS A 191 -15.90 -0.74 12.10
C LYS A 191 -14.36 -0.66 12.12
N TYR A 192 -13.82 -0.13 13.21
CA TYR A 192 -12.41 0.17 13.42
C TYR A 192 -11.83 -0.61 14.61
N GLY A 193 -12.63 -1.49 15.21
CA GLY A 193 -12.23 -2.36 16.28
C GLY A 193 -11.93 -3.78 15.83
N LEU A 194 -11.69 -4.63 16.82
CA LEU A 194 -11.39 -6.04 16.65
C LEU A 194 -12.45 -6.70 15.79
N ASN A 195 -11.96 -7.44 14.80
CA ASN A 195 -12.70 -8.42 14.04
C ASN A 195 -11.92 -9.71 13.95
N GLU A 196 -12.29 -10.72 14.73
CA GLU A 196 -11.57 -12.01 14.72
C GLU A 196 -11.73 -12.74 13.38
N GLY A 197 -12.74 -12.38 12.58
CA GLY A 197 -12.94 -12.89 11.23
C GLY A 197 -12.22 -12.12 10.15
N ARG A 198 -11.34 -11.16 10.46
CA ARG A 198 -10.54 -10.42 9.46
C ARG A 198 -9.15 -10.11 10.00
N ALA A 199 -8.21 -10.02 9.08
CA ALA A 199 -6.88 -9.49 9.33
C ALA A 199 -6.93 -7.95 9.33
N SER A 200 -7.24 -7.34 10.47
CA SER A 200 -7.27 -5.88 10.62
C SER A 200 -6.53 -5.42 11.86
N PHE A 201 -5.80 -4.31 11.74
CA PHE A 201 -5.00 -3.76 12.82
C PHE A 201 -4.65 -2.30 12.52
N TRP A 202 -4.18 -1.60 13.55
CA TRP A 202 -3.71 -0.23 13.47
C TRP A 202 -2.19 -0.17 13.54
N ARG A 203 -1.58 0.76 12.81
CA ARG A 203 -0.19 1.21 13.05
C ARG A 203 -0.15 2.74 13.06
N VAL A 204 0.83 3.32 13.75
CA VAL A 204 0.99 4.78 13.80
C VAL A 204 2.40 5.15 13.34
N PHE A 205 2.48 5.83 12.19
CA PHE A 205 3.74 6.31 11.64
C PHE A 205 3.52 7.51 10.71
N GLY A 206 4.53 8.36 10.59
CA GLY A 206 4.51 9.49 9.67
C GLY A 206 3.43 10.53 9.96
N ASP A 207 3.11 10.76 11.24
CA ASP A 207 2.00 11.62 11.70
C ASP A 207 0.59 11.12 11.32
N PHE A 208 0.46 9.83 10.99
CA PHE A 208 -0.82 9.19 10.68
C PHE A 208 -1.09 7.94 11.52
N SER A 209 -2.35 7.71 11.84
CA SER A 209 -2.89 6.43 12.27
C SER A 209 -3.43 5.71 11.05
N TRP A 210 -2.87 4.54 10.75
CA TRP A 210 -3.21 3.70 9.61
C TRP A 210 -4.04 2.52 10.08
N PHE A 211 -5.27 2.40 9.60
CA PHE A 211 -6.10 1.21 9.79
C PHE A 211 -5.94 0.30 8.57
N PHE A 212 -5.34 -0.86 8.77
CA PHE A 212 -5.22 -1.92 7.77
C PHE A 212 -6.41 -2.85 7.88
N ASP A 213 -7.02 -3.19 6.75
CA ASP A 213 -8.04 -4.22 6.65
C ASP A 213 -7.73 -5.10 5.45
N MET A 214 -7.11 -6.24 5.72
CA MET A 214 -6.64 -7.20 4.73
C MET A 214 -7.69 -8.29 4.43
N GLY A 215 -8.87 -8.21 5.03
CA GLY A 215 -9.95 -9.17 4.84
C GLY A 215 -9.62 -10.56 5.39
N GLN A 216 -10.16 -11.59 4.74
CA GLN A 216 -10.06 -13.01 5.16
C GLN A 216 -9.04 -13.82 4.37
N ALA A 217 -8.37 -13.21 3.39
CA ALA A 217 -7.47 -13.93 2.53
C ALA A 217 -6.23 -14.39 3.31
N SER A 218 -5.77 -15.62 3.06
CA SER A 218 -4.53 -16.15 3.65
C SER A 218 -3.29 -15.46 3.09
N TYR A 219 -3.41 -14.91 1.88
CA TYR A 219 -2.35 -14.23 1.14
C TYR A 219 -2.80 -12.84 0.70
N TRP A 220 -1.87 -11.89 0.71
CA TRP A 220 -2.10 -10.51 0.35
C TRP A 220 -1.11 -10.05 -0.71
N ASP A 221 -1.55 -9.09 -1.53
CA ASP A 221 -0.73 -8.47 -2.57
C ASP A 221 0.47 -7.69 -2.02
N VAL A 222 0.40 -7.27 -0.76
CA VAL A 222 1.43 -6.51 -0.08
C VAL A 222 1.58 -7.03 1.34
N ASP A 223 2.79 -6.93 1.90
CA ASP A 223 3.00 -7.17 3.33
C ASP A 223 2.76 -5.86 4.11
N PRO A 224 1.61 -5.71 4.79
CA PRO A 224 1.27 -4.45 5.44
C PRO A 224 2.16 -4.12 6.65
N SER A 225 2.85 -5.13 7.21
CA SER A 225 3.80 -4.93 8.30
C SER A 225 5.04 -4.16 7.85
N THR A 226 5.37 -4.20 6.55
CA THR A 226 6.59 -3.57 5.99
C THR A 226 6.38 -2.14 5.52
N ILE A 227 5.13 -1.67 5.48
CA ILE A 227 4.83 -0.33 4.98
C ILE A 227 5.54 0.70 5.86
N THR A 228 6.38 1.52 5.22
CA THR A 228 7.26 2.49 5.87
C THR A 228 7.20 3.82 5.11
N LEU A 229 7.06 4.94 5.83
CA LEU A 229 7.10 6.27 5.22
C LEU A 229 8.54 6.79 5.15
N LEU A 230 8.97 7.18 3.96
CA LEU A 230 10.17 7.98 3.72
C LEU A 230 9.76 9.43 3.45
N THR A 231 10.30 10.35 4.22
CA THR A 231 10.16 11.79 4.03
C THR A 231 11.23 12.32 3.08
N ALA A 232 11.07 13.56 2.59
CA ALA A 232 12.10 14.22 1.80
C ALA A 232 13.46 14.34 2.53
N ARG A 233 13.48 14.26 3.87
CA ARG A 233 14.74 14.20 4.64
C ARG A 233 15.43 12.85 4.47
N ASP A 234 14.66 11.77 4.47
CA ASP A 234 15.19 10.39 4.39
C ASP A 234 15.75 10.06 2.99
N LEU A 235 15.38 10.86 1.98
CA LEU A 235 15.83 10.72 0.60
C LEU A 235 17.09 11.55 0.27
N LYS A 236 17.52 12.42 1.18
CA LYS A 236 18.75 13.21 0.99
C LYS A 236 19.94 12.37 1.43
N HIS A 237 20.74 11.95 0.45
CA HIS A 237 22.06 11.34 0.65
C HIS A 237 23.14 12.40 0.76
#